data_AF-A0A7T5RS73-F1
#
_entry.id   AF-A0A7T5RS73-F1
#
_cell.length_a   1.000
_cell.length_b   1.000
_cell.length_c   1.000
_cell.angle_alpha   90.00
_cell.angle_beta   90.00
_cell.angle_gamma   90.00
#
_symmetry.space_group_name_H-M   'P 1'
#
loop_
_entity.id
_entity.type
_entity.pdbx_description
1 polymer ?
#
loop_
_entity_poly.entity_id
_entity_poly.type
_entity_poly.pdbx_seq_one_letter_code
_entity_poly.pdbx_strand_id
1 'polypeptide(L)'
;MTDFSALFGVQKMRSGNAAVYELKEEFEAFTSSIHKVSVCESIARCFFQLEQYEDAADWYETAGRLILSEPSATPALKALSALDEYERALDCHQRGADDERFTECSTLIRQLKRACASA
;
A
#
# COMPACT_ATOMS: atom_id res chain seq x y z
N MET A 1 27.98 3.42 -15.36
CA MET A 1 27.55 2.07 -14.96
C MET A 1 27.27 2.15 -13.47
N THR A 2 26.02 2.41 -13.11
CA THR A 2 25.62 2.58 -11.72
C THR A 2 25.71 1.22 -11.05
N ASP A 3 26.46 1.14 -9.96
CA ASP A 3 26.68 -0.10 -9.23
C ASP A 3 25.39 -0.46 -8.47
N PHE A 4 24.52 -1.23 -9.12
CA PHE A 4 23.24 -1.66 -8.54
C PHE A 4 23.46 -2.47 -7.25
N SER A 5 24.62 -3.12 -7.09
CA SER A 5 25.02 -3.87 -5.89
C SER A 5 24.95 -3.04 -4.60
N ALA A 6 25.30 -1.75 -4.68
CA ALA A 6 25.27 -0.86 -3.52
C ALA A 6 23.84 -0.44 -3.14
N LEU A 7 22.95 -0.25 -4.13
CA LEU A 7 21.52 -0.07 -3.92
C LEU A 7 20.88 -1.34 -3.31
N PHE A 8 21.29 -2.52 -3.79
CA PHE A 8 20.86 -3.83 -3.26
C PHE A 8 21.27 -4.05 -1.80
N GLY A 9 22.47 -3.61 -1.39
CA GLY A 9 22.95 -3.72 -0.01
C GLY A 9 22.20 -2.83 0.98
N VAL A 10 21.88 -1.60 0.59
CA VAL A 10 21.19 -0.61 1.45
C VAL A 10 19.72 -0.99 1.68
N GLN A 11 19.04 -1.53 0.66
CA GLN A 11 17.63 -1.91 0.78
C GLN A 11 17.44 -3.20 1.60
N LYS A 12 18.40 -4.13 1.53
CA LYS A 12 18.46 -5.35 2.37
C LYS A 12 18.62 -5.05 3.86
N MET A 13 19.27 -3.93 4.21
CA MET A 13 19.37 -3.45 5.59
C MET A 13 18.13 -2.65 6.03
N ARG A 14 17.41 -2.01 5.09
CA ARG A 14 16.26 -1.16 5.43
C ARG A 14 14.97 -1.95 5.65
N SER A 15 14.73 -3.09 4.97
CA SER A 15 13.54 -3.92 5.24
C SER A 15 13.77 -5.05 6.26
N GLY A 16 15.02 -5.44 6.51
CA GLY A 16 15.37 -6.58 7.37
C GLY A 16 14.77 -7.95 6.95
N ASN A 17 14.00 -8.03 5.87
CA ASN A 17 13.16 -9.18 5.56
C ASN A 17 13.32 -9.63 4.10
N ALA A 18 13.95 -10.79 3.92
CA ALA A 18 14.16 -11.40 2.61
C ALA A 18 12.83 -11.70 1.88
N ALA A 19 11.74 -11.97 2.61
CA ALA A 19 10.43 -12.23 2.00
C ALA A 19 9.86 -10.98 1.30
N VAL A 20 10.17 -9.77 1.78
CA VAL A 20 9.75 -8.53 1.12
C VAL A 20 10.39 -8.39 -0.27
N TYR A 21 11.60 -8.93 -0.46
CA TYR A 21 12.27 -8.87 -1.76
C TYR A 21 11.57 -9.76 -2.79
N GLU A 22 11.30 -11.01 -2.44
CA GLU A 22 10.59 -11.96 -3.30
C GLU A 22 9.20 -11.41 -3.68
N LEU A 23 8.47 -10.87 -2.70
CA LEU A 23 7.17 -10.25 -2.94
C LEU A 23 7.26 -9.03 -3.88
N LYS A 24 8.32 -8.21 -3.79
CA LYS A 24 8.51 -7.08 -4.72
C LYS A 24 8.80 -7.56 -6.14
N GLU A 25 9.57 -8.62 -6.32
CA GLU A 25 9.78 -9.22 -7.65
C GLU A 25 8.47 -9.76 -8.22
N GLU A 26 7.67 -10.44 -7.40
CA GLU A 26 6.32 -10.90 -7.78
C GLU A 26 5.40 -9.73 -8.18
N PHE A 27 5.42 -8.64 -7.42
CA PHE A 27 4.64 -7.43 -7.72
C PHE A 27 4.94 -6.87 -9.12
N GLU A 28 6.21 -6.83 -9.51
CA GLU A 28 6.65 -6.37 -10.83
C GLU A 28 6.28 -7.38 -11.93
N ALA A 29 6.31 -8.68 -11.62
CA ALA A 29 6.02 -9.74 -12.57
C ALA A 29 4.52 -9.85 -12.94
N PHE A 30 3.60 -9.50 -12.02
CA PHE A 30 2.18 -9.59 -12.30
C PHE A 30 1.71 -8.50 -13.28
N THR A 31 0.80 -8.87 -14.19
CA THR A 31 0.10 -7.91 -15.07
C THR A 31 -1.31 -7.58 -14.56
N SER A 32 -1.89 -8.44 -13.72
CA SER A 32 -3.22 -8.26 -13.14
C SER A 32 -3.17 -7.42 -11.87
N SER A 33 -4.01 -6.40 -11.81
CA SER A 33 -4.23 -5.52 -10.65
C SER A 33 -4.62 -6.30 -9.39
N ILE A 34 -5.46 -7.33 -9.49
CA ILE A 34 -5.96 -8.10 -8.34
C ILE A 34 -4.81 -8.84 -7.65
N HIS A 35 -3.93 -9.47 -8.42
CA HIS A 35 -2.75 -10.14 -7.86
C HIS A 35 -1.77 -9.13 -7.26
N LYS A 36 -1.59 -7.97 -7.90
CA LYS A 36 -0.77 -6.88 -7.36
C LYS A 36 -1.28 -6.36 -6.02
N VAL A 37 -2.61 -6.22 -5.85
CA VAL A 37 -3.22 -5.80 -4.57
C VAL A 37 -2.86 -6.78 -3.45
N SER A 38 -3.07 -8.08 -3.67
CA SER A 38 -2.75 -9.11 -2.67
C SER A 38 -1.25 -9.13 -2.29
N VAL A 39 -0.37 -8.85 -3.25
CA VAL A 39 1.08 -8.76 -3.00
C VAL A 39 1.41 -7.49 -2.22
N CYS A 40 0.81 -6.34 -2.55
CA CYS A 40 0.96 -5.10 -1.78
C CYS A 40 0.58 -5.31 -0.31
N GLU A 41 -0.55 -5.94 -0.05
CA GLU A 41 -1.00 -6.24 1.32
C GLU A 41 0.00 -7.12 2.08
N SER A 42 0.59 -8.10 1.40
CA SER A 42 1.58 -9.01 1.98
C SER A 42 2.87 -8.26 2.35
N ILE A 43 3.35 -7.39 1.44
CA ILE A 43 4.50 -6.53 1.68
C ILE A 43 4.23 -5.57 2.84
N ALA A 44 3.08 -4.89 2.83
CA ALA A 44 2.67 -3.96 3.88
C ALA A 44 2.62 -4.64 5.25
N ARG A 45 2.09 -5.87 5.32
CA ARG A 45 2.05 -6.65 6.57
C ARG A 45 3.45 -7.00 7.07
N CYS A 46 4.39 -7.33 6.18
CA CYS A 46 5.78 -7.55 6.58
C CYS A 46 6.40 -6.30 7.21
N PHE A 47 6.23 -5.12 6.61
CA PHE A 47 6.72 -3.85 7.16
C PHE A 47 6.04 -3.51 8.49
N PHE A 48 4.72 -3.71 8.58
CA PHE A 48 3.96 -3.44 9.79
C PHE A 48 4.42 -4.30 10.97
N GLN A 49 4.71 -5.59 10.75
CA GLN A 49 5.23 -6.50 11.77
C GLN A 49 6.63 -6.10 12.27
N LEU A 50 7.38 -5.37 11.46
CA LEU A 50 8.69 -4.83 11.79
C LEU A 50 8.61 -3.40 12.35
N GLU A 51 7.39 -2.91 12.61
CA GLU A 51 7.12 -1.55 13.09
C GLU A 51 7.63 -0.45 12.13
N GLN A 52 7.79 -0.80 10.85
CA GLN A 52 8.17 0.10 9.78
C GLN A 52 6.91 0.70 9.17
N TYR A 53 6.24 1.55 9.95
CA TYR A 53 4.87 1.99 9.63
C TYR A 53 4.78 2.88 8.40
N GLU A 54 5.79 3.71 8.12
CA GLU A 54 5.83 4.54 6.90
C GLU A 54 5.82 3.67 5.64
N ASP A 55 6.74 2.69 5.56
CA ASP A 55 6.78 1.74 4.45
C ASP A 55 5.48 0.92 4.35
N ALA A 56 4.93 0.46 5.48
CA ALA A 56 3.67 -0.27 5.49
C ALA A 56 2.50 0.56 4.91
N ALA A 57 2.42 1.84 5.30
CA ALA A 57 1.39 2.75 4.82
C ALA A 57 1.48 2.95 3.30
N ASP A 58 2.68 3.18 2.77
CA ASP A 58 2.90 3.37 1.33
C ASP A 58 2.41 2.17 0.50
N TRP A 59 2.60 0.95 1.00
CA TRP A 59 2.13 -0.27 0.34
C TRP A 59 0.60 -0.45 0.44
N TYR A 60 -0.01 -0.13 1.58
CA TYR A 60 -1.47 -0.11 1.70
C TYR A 60 -2.10 0.94 0.77
N GLU A 61 -1.55 2.15 0.72
CA GLU A 61 -2.04 3.16 -0.22
C GLU A 61 -1.87 2.72 -1.69
N THR A 62 -0.77 2.01 -2.00
CA THR A 62 -0.55 1.45 -3.34
C THR A 62 -1.60 0.41 -3.68
N ALA A 63 -1.96 -0.47 -2.75
CA ALA A 63 -3.08 -1.41 -2.91
C ALA A 63 -4.40 -0.65 -3.18
N GLY A 64 -4.72 0.36 -2.37
CA GLY A 64 -5.90 1.21 -2.55
C GLY A 64 -5.94 1.90 -3.92
N ARG A 65 -4.82 2.46 -4.39
CA ARG A 65 -4.72 3.07 -5.73
C ARG A 65 -4.96 2.06 -6.85
N LEU A 66 -4.40 0.85 -6.74
CA LEU A 66 -4.61 -0.22 -7.72
C LEU A 66 -6.08 -0.60 -7.81
N ILE A 67 -6.76 -0.76 -6.67
CA ILE A 67 -8.21 -1.05 -6.62
C ILE A 67 -9.00 0.05 -7.30
N LEU A 68 -8.71 1.33 -7.01
CA LEU A 68 -9.42 2.47 -7.64
C LEU A 68 -9.19 2.54 -9.17
N SER A 69 -8.04 2.06 -9.64
CA SER A 69 -7.68 2.05 -11.06
C SER A 69 -8.32 0.89 -11.86
N GLU A 70 -8.90 -0.12 -11.20
CA GLU A 70 -9.36 -1.35 -11.84
C GLU A 70 -10.52 -1.09 -12.83
N PRO A 71 -10.35 -1.20 -14.15
CA PRO A 71 -11.36 -0.76 -15.12
C PRO A 71 -12.66 -1.57 -15.08
N SER A 72 -12.61 -2.84 -14.65
CA SER A 72 -13.76 -3.76 -14.72
C SER A 72 -14.80 -3.59 -13.61
N ALA A 73 -14.46 -2.89 -12.52
CA ALA A 73 -15.35 -2.73 -11.36
C ALA A 73 -16.16 -1.42 -11.41
N THR A 74 -17.34 -1.41 -10.77
CA THR A 74 -18.13 -0.18 -10.61
C THR A 74 -17.42 0.79 -9.65
N PRO A 75 -17.59 2.12 -9.81
CA PRO A 75 -16.96 3.10 -8.92
C PRO A 75 -17.24 2.86 -7.43
N ALA A 76 -18.47 2.46 -7.09
CA ALA A 76 -18.88 2.15 -5.73
C ALA A 76 -18.15 0.93 -5.15
N LEU A 77 -18.02 -0.15 -5.94
CA LEU A 77 -17.31 -1.34 -5.52
C LEU A 77 -15.82 -1.04 -5.31
N LYS A 78 -15.20 -0.29 -6.23
CA LYS A 78 -13.80 0.14 -6.08
C LYS A 78 -13.59 0.98 -4.83
N ALA A 79 -14.47 1.96 -4.60
CA ALA A 79 -14.36 2.83 -3.44
C ALA A 79 -14.53 2.05 -2.12
N LEU A 80 -15.44 1.08 -2.08
CA LEU A 80 -15.63 0.21 -0.92
C LEU A 80 -14.41 -0.69 -0.66
N SER A 81 -13.89 -1.34 -1.70
CA SER A 81 -12.70 -2.19 -1.59
C SER A 81 -11.44 -1.41 -1.23
N ALA A 82 -11.25 -0.21 -1.79
CA ALA A 82 -10.08 0.62 -1.48
C ALA A 82 -10.14 1.22 -0.07
N LEU A 83 -11.33 1.36 0.51
CA LEU A 83 -11.52 1.95 1.83
C LEU A 83 -10.74 1.20 2.92
N ASP A 84 -10.80 -0.14 2.89
CA ASP A 84 -10.11 -0.98 3.89
C ASP A 84 -8.60 -0.75 3.84
N GLU A 85 -8.03 -0.70 2.64
CA GLU A 85 -6.60 -0.44 2.44
C GLU A 85 -6.19 0.94 2.95
N TYR A 86 -6.97 1.99 2.67
CA TYR A 86 -6.67 3.31 3.21
C TYR A 86 -6.88 3.41 4.72
N GLU A 87 -7.85 2.69 5.31
CA GLU A 87 -8.01 2.62 6.76
C GLU A 87 -6.81 1.94 7.44
N ARG A 88 -6.24 0.90 6.81
CA ARG A 88 -4.97 0.28 7.26
C ARG A 88 -3.79 1.24 7.10
N ALA A 89 -3.71 1.98 6.01
CA ALA A 89 -2.69 3.02 5.83
C ALA A 89 -2.80 4.12 6.90
N LEU A 90 -4.03 4.53 7.25
CA LEU A 90 -4.27 5.53 8.29
C LEU A 90 -3.78 5.07 9.67
N ASP A 91 -4.03 3.81 10.05
CA ASP A 91 -3.49 3.22 11.29
C ASP A 91 -1.95 3.24 11.28
N CYS A 92 -1.34 2.97 10.14
CA CYS A 92 0.12 3.05 9.99
C CYS A 92 0.63 4.49 10.16
N HIS A 93 0.04 5.48 9.48
CA HIS A 93 0.41 6.89 9.62
C HIS A 93 0.28 7.37 11.07
N GLN A 94 -0.79 6.95 11.76
CA GLN A 94 -0.98 7.27 13.17
C GLN A 94 0.11 6.66 14.06
N ARG A 95 0.50 5.40 13.83
CA ARG A 95 1.57 4.72 14.59
C ARG A 95 2.96 5.25 14.27
N GLY A 96 3.18 5.65 13.03
CA GLY A 96 4.41 6.30 12.57
C GLY A 96 4.54 7.76 12.99
N ALA A 97 3.52 8.34 13.62
CA ALA A 97 3.43 9.75 13.98
C ALA A 97 3.63 10.71 12.78
N ASP A 98 3.11 10.32 11.61
CA ASP A 98 3.09 11.15 10.40
C ASP A 98 1.75 11.90 10.31
N ASP A 99 1.68 13.06 10.98
CA ASP A 99 0.45 13.87 11.08
C ASP A 99 -0.02 14.42 9.71
N GLU A 100 0.92 14.71 8.81
CA GLU A 100 0.62 15.23 7.47
C GLU A 100 -0.07 14.14 6.65
N ARG A 101 0.57 12.98 6.50
CA ARG A 101 0.00 11.84 5.77
C ARG A 101 -1.26 11.30 6.42
N PHE A 102 -1.34 11.31 7.75
CA PHE A 102 -2.57 10.98 8.48
C PHE A 102 -3.73 11.88 8.05
N THR A 103 -3.49 13.20 7.98
CA THR A 103 -4.53 14.17 7.62
C THR A 103 -4.99 13.99 6.17
N GLU A 104 -4.04 13.80 5.25
CA GLU A 104 -4.30 13.52 3.84
C GLU A 104 -5.12 12.23 3.65
N CYS A 105 -4.64 11.13 4.24
CA CYS A 105 -5.30 9.83 4.17
C CYS A 105 -6.70 9.88 4.79
N SER A 106 -6.88 10.56 5.93
CA SER A 106 -8.20 10.74 6.55
C SER A 106 -9.17 11.50 5.64
N THR A 107 -8.67 12.47 4.87
CA THR A 107 -9.48 13.25 3.93
C THR A 107 -9.93 12.40 2.77
N LEU A 108 -9.02 11.58 2.22
CA LEU A 108 -9.33 10.63 1.17
C LEU A 108 -10.38 9.60 1.61
N ILE A 109 -10.22 9.00 2.80
CA ILE A 109 -11.20 8.07 3.38
C ILE A 109 -12.59 8.71 3.48
N ARG A 110 -12.69 9.98 3.92
CA ARG A 110 -13.96 10.69 3.97
C ARG A 110 -14.58 10.88 2.59
N GLN A 111 -13.76 11.18 1.58
CA GLN A 111 -14.24 11.31 0.19
C GLN A 111 -14.74 9.97 -0.36
N LEU A 112 -14.01 8.87 -0.12
CA LEU A 112 -14.41 7.53 -0.51
C LEU A 112 -15.74 7.12 0.17
N LYS A 113 -15.89 7.35 1.48
CA LYS A 113 -17.13 7.09 2.21
C LYS A 113 -18.33 7.84 1.62
N ARG A 114 -18.14 9.11 1.21
CA ARG A 114 -19.19 9.90 0.55
C ARG A 114 -19.55 9.33 -0.83
N ALA A 115 -18.56 8.94 -1.62
CA ALA A 115 -18.78 8.32 -2.92
C ALA A 115 -19.56 7.01 -2.80
N CYS A 116 -19.27 6.19 -1.79
CA CYS A 116 -20.02 4.97 -1.49
C CYS A 116 -21.46 5.23 -1.04
N ALA A 117 -21.70 6.30 -0.26
CA ALA A 117 -23.05 6.65 0.22
C ALA A 117 -23.95 7.27 -0.86
N SER A 118 -23.36 7.76 -1.95
CA SER A 118 -24.08 8.34 -3.10
C SER A 118 -24.37 7.35 -4.24
N ALA A 119 -23.91 6.11 -4.12
CA ALA A 119 -24.09 5.04 -5.11
C ALA A 119 -25.31 4.17 -4.81
#